data_AF-G0RWL6-F1
#
_entry.id   AF-G0RWL6-F1
#
_cell.length_a   1.000
_cell.length_b   1.000
_cell.length_c   1.000
_cell.angle_alpha   90.00
_cell.angle_beta   90.00
_cell.angle_gamma   90.00
#
_symmetry.space_group_name_H-M   'P 1'
#
loop_
_entity.id
_entity.type
_entity.pdbx_description
1 polymer ?
#
loop_
_entity_poly.entity_id
_entity_poly.type
_entity_poly.pdbx_seq_one_letter_code
_entity_poly.pdbx_strand_id
1 'polypeptide(L)'
;MPALQDASPIPHIHALCMDDIYSTALQAAVASSDRLSSISITYHNCALSFVEAEFDLIVSPANSYGRLDGGFDDAISRSFSPRDDYLALTRAAQAKLYDEWRGFAPPGTCTLLRIPDDFHARSRNTWGTKYLALCPTMRVPQSVTWDREVVYECIWSLLCAVDRHNRAVRNAKPQQQQQHEEIRSLLMVPMATGVGGVSAKKWAHQTALALEHYLDAVTNESRWSALQPDDISAYAREVEQTWEF
;
A
#
# COMPACT_ATOMS: atom_id res chain seq x y z
N MET A 1 -7.81 13.78 27.96
CA MET A 1 -7.10 13.69 26.67
C MET A 1 -7.98 14.35 25.64
N PRO A 2 -7.51 15.33 24.84
CA PRO A 2 -8.35 15.88 23.79
C PRO A 2 -8.56 14.79 22.74
N ALA A 3 -9.81 14.57 22.34
CA ALA A 3 -10.16 13.62 21.30
C ALA A 3 -9.47 14.02 19.98
N LEU A 4 -8.71 13.08 19.41
CA LEU A 4 -8.21 13.13 18.03
C LEU A 4 -9.42 13.04 17.10
N GLN A 5 -9.97 14.18 16.66
CA GLN A 5 -11.29 14.17 16.01
C GLN A 5 -11.33 14.47 14.50
N ASP A 6 -10.22 14.68 13.78
CA ASP A 6 -10.35 15.12 12.37
C ASP A 6 -9.51 14.39 11.30
N ALA A 7 -8.70 13.38 11.63
CA ALA A 7 -7.96 12.63 10.61
C ALA A 7 -8.60 11.26 10.39
N SER A 8 -9.05 11.01 9.15
CA SER A 8 -9.47 9.67 8.70
C SER A 8 -8.38 8.64 9.03
N PRO A 9 -8.72 7.47 9.61
CA PRO A 9 -7.73 6.45 9.95
C PRO A 9 -7.05 5.85 8.71
N ILE A 10 -7.68 5.96 7.56
CA ILE A 10 -7.16 5.54 6.26
C ILE A 10 -6.83 6.81 5.45
N PRO A 11 -5.58 6.98 4.97
CA PRO A 11 -5.18 8.07 4.08
C PRO A 11 -6.05 8.11 2.81
N HIS A 12 -6.13 9.27 2.15
CA HIS A 12 -6.76 9.36 0.83
C HIS A 12 -6.06 8.43 -0.17
N ILE A 13 -6.83 7.63 -0.91
CA ILE A 13 -6.29 6.63 -1.85
C ILE A 13 -6.45 7.13 -3.28
N HIS A 14 -5.33 7.35 -3.97
CA HIS A 14 -5.30 7.45 -5.43
C HIS A 14 -5.15 6.04 -6.01
N ALA A 15 -6.24 5.45 -6.50
CA ALA A 15 -6.25 4.14 -7.13
C ALA A 15 -5.88 4.26 -8.61
N LEU A 16 -4.63 3.98 -8.96
CA LEU A 16 -4.12 4.01 -10.32
C LEU A 16 -4.38 2.68 -11.03
N CYS A 17 -5.40 2.66 -11.88
CA CYS A 17 -5.89 1.48 -12.60
C CYS A 17 -5.83 1.75 -14.10
N MET A 18 -4.73 1.40 -14.77
CA MET A 18 -4.57 1.66 -16.22
C MET A 18 -5.68 1.06 -17.10
N ASP A 19 -6.27 -0.04 -16.66
CA ASP A 19 -7.41 -0.69 -17.33
C ASP A 19 -8.67 -0.55 -16.44
N ASP A 20 -9.76 -0.13 -17.07
CA ASP A 20 -11.06 0.13 -16.46
C ASP A 20 -11.65 -1.08 -15.73
N ILE A 21 -11.25 -2.30 -16.11
CA ILE A 21 -11.71 -3.51 -15.39
C ILE A 21 -11.33 -3.47 -13.91
N TYR A 22 -10.18 -2.86 -13.56
CA TYR A 22 -9.72 -2.79 -12.17
C TYR A 22 -10.44 -1.69 -11.41
N SER A 23 -10.51 -0.46 -11.94
CA SER A 23 -11.23 0.62 -11.27
C SER A 23 -12.70 0.26 -11.07
N THR A 24 -13.33 -0.35 -12.08
CA THR A 24 -14.73 -0.82 -12.00
C THR A 24 -14.90 -1.89 -10.94
N ALA A 25 -14.00 -2.89 -10.89
CA ALA A 25 -14.06 -3.94 -9.88
C ALA A 25 -13.90 -3.38 -8.46
N LEU A 26 -12.96 -2.45 -8.24
CA LEU A 26 -12.74 -1.83 -6.94
C LEU A 26 -13.92 -0.94 -6.54
N GLN A 27 -14.45 -0.14 -7.46
CA GLN A 27 -15.67 0.66 -7.23
C GLN A 27 -16.84 -0.22 -6.80
N ALA A 28 -17.08 -1.34 -7.49
CA ALA A 28 -18.14 -2.27 -7.17
C ALA A 28 -17.94 -2.93 -5.79
N ALA A 29 -16.70 -3.35 -5.47
CA ALA A 29 -16.38 -3.94 -4.17
C ALA A 29 -16.54 -2.94 -3.04
N VAL A 30 -16.06 -1.70 -3.19
CA VAL A 30 -16.19 -0.63 -2.20
C VAL A 30 -17.65 -0.23 -2.00
N ALA A 31 -18.43 -0.10 -3.07
CA ALA A 31 -19.84 0.25 -3.01
C ALA A 31 -20.72 -0.85 -2.38
N SER A 32 -20.20 -2.08 -2.27
CA SER A 32 -20.94 -3.18 -1.64
C SER A 32 -20.96 -3.13 -0.11
N SER A 33 -20.17 -2.23 0.50
CA SER A 33 -20.06 -2.07 1.95
C SER A 33 -20.28 -0.62 2.38
N ASP A 34 -21.36 -0.37 3.13
CA ASP A 34 -21.67 0.96 3.67
C ASP A 34 -20.56 1.46 4.61
N ARG A 35 -19.76 0.57 5.21
CA ARG A 35 -18.65 0.93 6.10
C ARG A 35 -17.55 1.68 5.35
N LEU A 36 -17.36 1.38 4.07
CA LEU A 36 -16.33 1.99 3.23
C LEU A 36 -16.74 3.35 2.66
N SER A 37 -17.99 3.79 2.87
CA SER A 37 -18.48 5.10 2.41
C SER A 37 -17.71 6.30 2.95
N SER A 38 -17.03 6.12 4.09
CA SER A 38 -16.18 7.13 4.72
C SER A 38 -14.77 7.25 4.12
N ILE A 39 -14.35 6.27 3.30
CA ILE A 39 -13.00 6.25 2.70
C ILE A 39 -13.00 7.08 1.42
N SER A 40 -12.05 8.00 1.33
CA SER A 40 -11.87 8.84 0.15
C SER A 40 -10.96 8.15 -0.87
N ILE A 41 -11.51 7.77 -2.02
CA ILE A 41 -10.79 7.12 -3.11
C ILE A 41 -10.99 7.90 -4.41
N THR A 42 -9.90 8.27 -5.06
CA THR A 42 -9.89 8.84 -6.43
C THR A 42 -9.34 7.81 -7.40
N TYR A 43 -10.07 7.53 -8.48
CA TYR A 43 -9.68 6.56 -9.50
C TYR A 43 -8.97 7.25 -10.66
N HIS A 44 -7.82 6.70 -11.06
CA HIS A 44 -7.01 7.20 -12.18
C HIS A 44 -6.87 6.11 -13.23
N ASN A 45 -7.51 6.30 -14.38
CA ASN A 45 -7.50 5.37 -15.50
C ASN A 45 -6.47 5.76 -16.55
N CYS A 46 -5.23 5.92 -16.12
CA CYS A 46 -4.13 6.42 -16.93
C CYS A 46 -2.80 5.78 -16.51
N ALA A 47 -1.72 6.06 -17.26
CA ALA A 47 -0.38 5.70 -16.81
C ALA A 47 0.10 6.67 -15.72
N LEU A 48 1.05 6.24 -14.87
CA LEU A 48 1.58 7.05 -13.76
C LEU A 48 1.96 8.49 -14.18
N SER A 49 2.60 8.65 -15.33
CA SER A 49 3.05 9.95 -15.86
C SER A 49 1.91 10.94 -16.17
N PHE A 50 0.67 10.47 -16.24
CA PHE A 50 -0.52 11.29 -16.49
C PHE A 50 -1.38 11.51 -15.24
N VAL A 51 -0.91 11.08 -14.06
CA VAL A 51 -1.61 11.34 -12.80
C VAL A 51 -1.42 12.81 -12.42
N GLU A 52 -2.50 13.58 -12.44
CA GLU A 52 -2.54 15.00 -12.05
C GLU A 52 -3.03 15.15 -10.59
N ALA A 53 -2.26 14.61 -9.63
CA ALA A 53 -2.56 14.70 -8.21
C ALA A 53 -1.29 14.57 -7.35
N GLU A 54 -1.25 15.18 -6.18
CA GLU A 54 -0.15 14.99 -5.22
C GLU A 54 -0.45 13.84 -4.26
N PHE A 55 0.57 13.04 -3.93
CA PHE A 55 0.46 11.97 -2.96
C PHE A 55 1.77 11.75 -2.20
N ASP A 56 1.65 11.54 -0.88
CA ASP A 56 2.81 11.43 0.02
C ASP A 56 3.58 10.12 -0.15
N LEU A 57 2.84 9.04 -0.44
CA LEU A 57 3.32 7.67 -0.54
C LEU A 57 2.95 7.05 -1.89
N ILE A 58 3.87 6.35 -2.52
CA ILE A 58 3.56 5.47 -3.65
C ILE A 58 3.77 4.01 -3.26
N VAL A 59 2.88 3.13 -3.68
CA VAL A 59 2.96 1.69 -3.38
C VAL A 59 3.59 0.93 -4.54
N SER A 60 4.63 0.16 -4.23
CA SER A 60 5.29 -0.79 -5.13
C SER A 60 4.79 -2.20 -4.82
N PRO A 61 4.09 -2.88 -5.75
CA PRO A 61 3.73 -4.29 -5.64
C PRO A 61 4.95 -5.19 -5.90
N ALA A 62 5.98 -5.03 -5.08
CA ALA A 62 7.33 -5.51 -5.27
C ALA A 62 7.47 -7.05 -5.30
N ASN A 63 8.69 -7.50 -5.54
CA ASN A 63 9.17 -8.82 -5.10
C ASN A 63 9.85 -8.74 -3.73
N SER A 64 10.03 -9.88 -3.07
CA SER A 64 10.65 -10.00 -1.74
C SER A 64 12.08 -9.45 -1.61
N TYR A 65 12.77 -9.17 -2.72
CA TYR A 65 14.15 -8.69 -2.74
C TYR A 65 14.28 -7.21 -3.14
N GLY A 66 13.16 -6.48 -3.23
CA GLY A 66 13.17 -5.02 -3.45
C GLY A 66 13.76 -4.59 -4.80
N ARG A 67 13.77 -5.49 -5.79
CA ARG A 67 14.18 -5.17 -7.16
C ARG A 67 13.04 -4.44 -7.87
N LEU A 68 13.29 -3.21 -8.36
CA LEU A 68 12.26 -2.33 -8.92
C LEU A 68 12.43 -2.13 -10.44
N ASP A 69 12.33 -3.18 -11.25
CA ASP A 69 12.65 -3.12 -12.69
C ASP A 69 11.64 -3.81 -13.62
N GLY A 70 10.45 -4.14 -13.13
CA GLY A 70 9.40 -4.79 -13.92
C GLY A 70 8.02 -4.15 -13.76
N GLY A 71 7.21 -4.17 -14.82
CA GLY A 71 5.83 -3.68 -14.78
C GLY A 71 5.71 -2.27 -14.20
N PHE A 72 4.90 -2.12 -13.14
CA PHE A 72 4.74 -0.83 -12.47
C PHE A 72 6.00 -0.37 -11.73
N ASP A 73 6.84 -1.29 -11.23
CA ASP A 73 8.08 -0.94 -10.54
C ASP A 73 9.11 -0.28 -11.48
N ASP A 74 9.09 -0.59 -12.78
CA ASP A 74 9.89 0.14 -13.77
C ASP A 74 9.44 1.61 -13.87
N ALA A 75 8.13 1.87 -13.85
CA ALA A 75 7.60 3.23 -13.85
C ALA A 75 8.01 3.98 -12.56
N ILE A 76 8.02 3.30 -11.41
CA ILE A 76 8.54 3.84 -10.15
C ILE A 76 10.02 4.19 -10.29
N SER A 77 10.87 3.26 -10.73
CA SER A 77 12.31 3.52 -10.89
C SER A 77 12.60 4.66 -11.86
N ARG A 78 11.92 4.74 -13.01
CA ARG A 78 12.07 5.87 -13.95
C ARG A 78 11.64 7.22 -13.37
N SER A 79 10.70 7.19 -12.43
CA SER A 79 10.12 8.39 -11.83
C SER A 79 10.92 8.89 -10.64
N PHE A 80 11.39 7.99 -9.77
CA PHE A 80 11.93 8.33 -8.46
C PHE A 80 13.43 8.08 -8.30
N SER A 81 14.07 7.31 -9.20
CA SER A 81 15.54 7.26 -9.24
C SER A 81 16.13 8.54 -9.85
N PRO A 82 17.37 8.92 -9.49
CA PRO A 82 18.13 9.92 -10.22
C PRO A 82 18.21 9.56 -11.71
N ARG A 83 18.08 10.57 -12.59
CA ARG A 83 18.04 10.38 -14.05
C ARG A 83 19.30 9.72 -14.62
N ASP A 84 20.43 9.85 -13.93
CA ASP A 84 21.73 9.27 -14.26
C ASP A 84 21.96 7.88 -13.65
N ASP A 85 21.07 7.39 -12.78
CA ASP A 85 21.22 6.13 -12.07
C ASP A 85 19.87 5.45 -11.80
N TYR A 86 19.38 4.75 -12.82
CA TYR A 86 18.12 4.00 -12.76
C TYR A 86 18.01 3.05 -11.55
N LEU A 87 19.12 2.45 -11.11
CA LEU A 87 19.13 1.46 -10.05
C LEU A 87 19.27 2.04 -8.63
N ALA A 88 19.40 3.36 -8.49
CA ALA A 88 19.62 3.97 -7.18
C ALA A 88 18.48 3.68 -6.19
N LEU A 89 17.22 3.75 -6.63
CA LEU A 89 16.08 3.43 -5.78
C LEU A 89 16.03 1.95 -5.39
N THR A 90 16.38 1.04 -6.31
CA THR A 90 16.51 -0.39 -6.00
C THR A 90 17.55 -0.60 -4.88
N ARG A 91 18.70 0.07 -4.95
CA ARG A 91 19.73 -0.08 -3.90
C ARG A 91 19.27 0.50 -2.55
N ALA A 92 18.55 1.63 -2.57
CA ALA A 92 17.95 2.19 -1.36
C ALA A 92 16.89 1.24 -0.75
N ALA A 93 16.02 0.66 -1.59
CA ALA A 93 15.04 -0.34 -1.18
C ALA A 93 15.72 -1.58 -0.59
N GLN A 94 16.75 -2.13 -1.25
CA GLN A 94 17.48 -3.30 -0.75
C GLN A 94 18.24 -3.03 0.55
N ALA A 95 18.83 -1.85 0.72
CA ALA A 95 19.45 -1.45 1.98
C ALA A 95 18.41 -1.39 3.11
N LYS A 96 17.22 -0.84 2.83
CA LYS A 96 16.12 -0.80 3.79
C LYS A 96 15.60 -2.20 4.15
N LEU A 97 15.46 -3.07 3.16
CA LEU A 97 15.09 -4.47 3.38
C LEU A 97 16.17 -5.24 4.17
N TYR A 98 17.45 -4.92 3.99
CA TYR A 98 18.52 -5.51 4.80
C TYR A 98 18.44 -5.07 6.26
N ASP A 99 18.19 -3.79 6.50
CA ASP A 99 18.06 -3.24 7.84
C ASP A 99 16.91 -3.87 8.63
N GLU A 100 15.72 -3.97 8.01
CA GLU A 100 14.52 -4.50 8.67
C GLU A 100 14.38 -6.01 8.61
N TRP A 101 14.67 -6.62 7.46
CA TRP A 101 14.34 -8.02 7.16
C TRP A 101 15.56 -8.88 6.82
N ARG A 102 16.77 -8.33 6.95
CA ARG A 102 18.01 -8.99 6.53
C ARG A 102 18.00 -9.41 5.05
N GLY A 103 17.26 -8.66 4.22
CA GLY A 103 17.31 -8.72 2.76
C GLY A 103 16.17 -9.51 2.10
N PHE A 104 15.25 -10.08 2.88
CA PHE A 104 14.09 -10.80 2.38
C PHE A 104 12.81 -10.35 3.09
N ALA A 105 11.95 -9.59 2.42
CA ALA A 105 10.62 -9.27 2.92
C ALA A 105 9.62 -10.36 2.49
N PRO A 106 8.99 -11.09 3.43
CA PRO A 106 7.98 -12.10 3.08
C PRO A 106 6.82 -11.48 2.28
N PRO A 107 6.25 -12.18 1.29
CA PRO A 107 5.01 -11.75 0.65
C PRO A 107 3.91 -11.44 1.67
N GLY A 108 3.05 -10.46 1.36
CA GLY A 108 1.98 -10.02 2.28
C GLY A 108 2.42 -8.96 3.31
N THR A 109 3.71 -8.63 3.38
CA THR A 109 4.23 -7.58 4.29
C THR A 109 4.28 -6.21 3.61
N CYS A 110 4.58 -5.17 4.39
CA CYS A 110 4.86 -3.83 3.88
C CYS A 110 6.08 -3.24 4.60
N THR A 111 7.01 -2.68 3.82
CA THR A 111 8.16 -1.92 4.32
C THR A 111 8.12 -0.50 3.79
N LEU A 112 8.10 0.50 4.68
CA LEU A 112 8.17 1.91 4.29
C LEU A 112 9.62 2.34 4.09
N LEU A 113 9.91 2.90 2.92
CA LEU A 113 11.16 3.55 2.57
C LEU A 113 10.88 5.05 2.39
N ARG A 114 11.62 5.90 3.10
CA ARG A 114 11.73 7.30 2.71
C ARG A 114 12.64 7.40 1.50
N ILE A 115 12.16 8.03 0.44
CA ILE A 115 12.97 8.29 -0.76
C ILE A 115 14.12 9.23 -0.32
N PRO A 116 15.39 8.92 -0.64
CA PRO A 116 16.51 9.76 -0.25
C PRO A 116 16.32 11.20 -0.73
N ASP A 117 16.54 12.18 0.16
CA ASP A 117 16.20 13.58 -0.11
C ASP A 117 16.93 14.13 -1.35
N ASP A 118 18.14 13.65 -1.62
CA ASP A 118 18.96 14.03 -2.78
C ASP A 118 18.43 13.50 -4.12
N PHE A 119 17.48 12.56 -4.10
CA PHE A 119 16.86 12.03 -5.32
C PHE A 119 15.78 12.98 -5.86
N HIS A 120 15.09 13.75 -5.01
CA HIS A 120 13.97 14.60 -5.45
C HIS A 120 14.42 15.61 -6.53
N ALA A 121 15.54 16.29 -6.31
CA ALA A 121 16.07 17.26 -7.28
C ALA A 121 16.64 16.61 -8.56
N ARG A 122 16.97 15.30 -8.51
CA ARG A 122 17.64 14.57 -9.61
C ARG A 122 16.71 13.62 -10.37
N SER A 123 15.48 13.42 -9.91
CA SER A 123 14.53 12.46 -10.45
C SER A 123 13.46 13.15 -11.32
N ARG A 124 12.38 12.44 -11.64
CA ARG A 124 11.18 12.97 -12.30
C ARG A 124 9.98 12.99 -11.35
N ASN A 125 10.24 13.00 -10.04
CA ASN A 125 9.21 13.09 -9.03
C ASN A 125 8.53 14.47 -9.07
N THR A 126 7.39 14.54 -9.75
CA THR A 126 6.57 15.76 -9.88
C THR A 126 5.42 15.82 -8.89
N TRP A 127 5.18 14.76 -8.12
CA TRP A 127 4.03 14.62 -7.22
C TRP A 127 4.31 15.01 -5.77
N GLY A 128 5.55 15.39 -5.46
CA GLY A 128 5.97 15.68 -4.08
C GLY A 128 6.08 14.44 -3.19
N THR A 129 5.98 13.23 -3.76
CA THR A 129 6.00 11.96 -3.01
C THR A 129 7.30 11.78 -2.25
N LYS A 130 7.21 11.49 -0.95
CA LYS A 130 8.35 11.34 -0.04
C LYS A 130 8.62 9.89 0.32
N TYR A 131 7.62 9.03 0.20
CA TYR A 131 7.70 7.65 0.67
C TYR A 131 7.38 6.65 -0.43
N LEU A 132 8.00 5.48 -0.33
CA LEU A 132 7.73 4.28 -1.11
C LEU A 132 7.31 3.17 -0.14
N ALA A 133 6.18 2.52 -0.38
CA ALA A 133 5.78 1.30 0.31
C ALA A 133 6.15 0.09 -0.54
N LEU A 134 7.06 -0.74 -0.04
CA LEU A 134 7.40 -2.02 -0.65
C LEU A 134 6.44 -3.07 -0.12
N CYS A 135 5.46 -3.46 -0.94
CA CYS A 135 4.49 -4.51 -0.64
C CYS A 135 4.81 -5.74 -1.49
N PRO A 136 5.72 -6.63 -1.05
CA PRO A 136 6.05 -7.83 -1.81
C PRO A 136 4.80 -8.69 -2.02
N THR A 137 4.44 -8.91 -3.28
CA THR A 137 3.34 -9.82 -3.65
C THR A 137 3.83 -11.21 -4.03
N MET A 138 5.15 -11.36 -4.17
CA MET A 138 5.80 -12.59 -4.61
C MET A 138 7.27 -12.60 -4.21
N ARG A 139 7.87 -13.78 -4.12
CA ARG A 139 9.32 -13.91 -3.84
C ARG A 139 10.18 -13.40 -5.00
N VAL A 140 9.88 -13.87 -6.20
CA VAL A 140 10.46 -13.46 -7.48
C VAL A 140 9.32 -13.36 -8.48
N PRO A 141 9.48 -12.68 -9.62
CA PRO A 141 8.45 -12.60 -10.65
C PRO A 141 7.94 -13.99 -11.08
N GLN A 142 6.72 -14.32 -10.65
CA GLN A 142 6.01 -15.56 -11.01
C GLN A 142 4.52 -15.43 -10.72
N SER A 143 3.73 -16.38 -11.23
CA SER A 143 2.32 -16.50 -10.82
C SER A 143 2.21 -16.77 -9.32
N VAL A 144 1.27 -16.08 -8.68
CA VAL A 144 0.94 -16.24 -7.25
C VAL A 144 -0.51 -16.65 -7.04
N THR A 145 -1.17 -17.21 -8.05
CA THR A 145 -2.55 -17.70 -7.92
C THR A 145 -2.72 -18.82 -6.89
N TRP A 146 -1.62 -19.46 -6.47
CA TRP A 146 -1.60 -20.41 -5.36
C TRP A 146 -1.72 -19.74 -3.99
N ASP A 147 -1.28 -18.48 -3.89
CA ASP A 147 -1.43 -17.66 -2.70
C ASP A 147 -2.81 -17.03 -2.72
N ARG A 148 -3.63 -17.43 -1.76
CA ARG A 148 -5.05 -17.08 -1.75
C ARG A 148 -5.32 -15.70 -1.19
N GLU A 149 -4.38 -15.12 -0.43
CA GLU A 149 -4.67 -13.96 0.42
C GLU A 149 -3.60 -12.86 0.36
N VAL A 150 -2.55 -13.02 -0.44
CA VAL A 150 -1.45 -12.03 -0.54
C VAL A 150 -1.91 -10.59 -0.80
N VAL A 151 -3.02 -10.38 -1.52
CA VAL A 151 -3.56 -9.03 -1.70
C VAL A 151 -4.11 -8.49 -0.39
N TYR A 152 -4.98 -9.27 0.29
CA TYR A 152 -5.51 -8.90 1.60
C TYR A 152 -4.40 -8.57 2.60
N GLU A 153 -3.39 -9.44 2.69
CA GLU A 153 -2.25 -9.28 3.60
C GLU A 153 -1.42 -8.03 3.27
N CYS A 154 -1.11 -7.79 2.00
CA CYS A 154 -0.37 -6.59 1.55
C CYS A 154 -1.11 -5.29 1.87
N ILE A 155 -2.44 -5.25 1.68
CA ILE A 155 -3.24 -4.06 1.99
C ILE A 155 -3.30 -3.84 3.50
N TRP A 156 -3.56 -4.90 4.27
CA TRP A 156 -3.58 -4.82 5.73
C TRP A 156 -2.25 -4.34 6.31
N SER A 157 -1.14 -4.92 5.84
CA SER A 157 0.20 -4.57 6.31
C SER A 157 0.61 -3.16 5.87
N LEU A 158 0.19 -2.71 4.68
CA LEU A 158 0.34 -1.32 4.23
C LEU A 158 -0.32 -0.34 5.20
N LEU A 159 -1.59 -0.55 5.54
CA LEU A 159 -2.34 0.31 6.46
C LEU A 159 -1.68 0.33 7.85
N CYS A 160 -1.28 -0.83 8.37
CA CYS A 160 -0.54 -0.94 9.63
C CYS A 160 0.80 -0.18 9.61
N ALA A 161 1.54 -0.25 8.50
CA ALA A 161 2.82 0.44 8.36
C ALA A 161 2.64 1.96 8.33
N VAL A 162 1.63 2.45 7.60
CA VAL A 162 1.29 3.88 7.53
C VAL A 162 0.82 4.39 8.89
N ASP A 163 -0.08 3.69 9.59
CA ASP A 163 -0.54 4.10 10.91
C ASP A 163 0.60 4.12 11.93
N ARG A 164 1.48 3.11 11.93
CA ARG A 164 2.67 3.10 12.79
C ARG A 164 3.55 4.32 12.54
N HIS A 165 3.80 4.65 11.27
CA HIS A 165 4.56 5.84 10.87
C HIS A 165 3.87 7.13 11.35
N ASN A 166 2.59 7.30 11.07
CA ASN A 166 1.84 8.50 11.45
C ASN A 166 1.77 8.68 12.98
N ARG A 167 1.56 7.60 13.75
CA ARG A 167 1.65 7.64 15.21
C ARG A 167 3.04 8.04 15.69
N ALA A 168 4.10 7.52 15.08
CA ALA A 168 5.47 7.89 15.43
C ALA A 168 5.75 9.38 15.15
N VAL A 169 5.28 9.92 14.02
CA VAL A 169 5.39 11.36 13.70
C VAL A 169 4.66 12.22 14.72
N ARG A 170 3.41 11.89 15.06
CA ARG A 170 2.61 12.64 16.05
C ARG A 170 3.25 12.65 17.44
N ASN A 171 3.89 11.54 17.81
CA ASN A 171 4.56 11.38 19.11
C ASN A 171 6.00 11.90 19.13
N ALA A 172 6.58 12.30 17.99
CA ALA A 172 7.95 12.80 17.90
C ALA A 172 8.09 14.14 18.62
N LYS A 173 9.28 14.41 19.19
CA LYS A 173 9.57 15.71 19.81
C LYS A 173 9.59 16.83 18.73
N PRO A 174 9.31 18.11 19.07
CA PRO A 174 9.24 19.19 18.08
C PRO A 174 10.47 19.33 17.16
N GLN A 175 11.67 18.99 17.67
CA GLN A 175 12.92 19.01 16.89
C GLN A 175 13.03 17.86 15.87
N GLN A 176 12.31 16.74 16.08
CA GLN A 176 12.25 15.59 15.18
C GLN A 176 11.06 15.66 14.21
N GLN A 177 9.99 16.38 14.58
CA GLN A 177 8.83 16.63 13.72
C GLN A 177 9.19 17.36 12.42
N GLN A 178 10.25 18.17 12.40
CA GLN A 178 10.70 18.87 11.19
C GLN A 178 11.23 17.93 10.10
N GLN A 179 11.62 16.69 10.46
CA GLN A 179 12.19 15.77 9.50
C GLN A 179 11.14 14.87 8.85
N HIS A 180 10.06 14.47 9.55
CA HIS A 180 9.11 13.48 9.05
C HIS A 180 7.68 14.00 9.11
N GLU A 181 6.95 13.88 8.01
CA GLU A 181 5.53 14.24 7.91
C GLU A 181 4.65 13.00 7.92
N GLU A 182 3.41 13.17 8.44
CA GLU A 182 2.37 12.15 8.34
C GLU A 182 2.00 11.90 6.87
N ILE A 183 1.78 10.64 6.53
CA ILE A 183 1.26 10.20 5.23
C ILE A 183 -0.26 10.38 5.26
N ARG A 184 -0.76 11.33 4.46
CA ARG A 184 -2.17 11.69 4.36
C ARG A 184 -2.80 11.23 3.04
N SER A 185 -1.99 10.96 2.04
CA SER A 185 -2.44 10.34 0.78
C SER A 185 -1.43 9.32 0.26
N LEU A 186 -1.94 8.30 -0.43
CA LEU A 186 -1.13 7.28 -1.08
C LEU A 186 -1.64 6.98 -2.49
N LEU A 187 -0.73 6.61 -3.39
CA LEU A 187 -1.05 6.05 -4.69
C LEU A 187 -0.86 4.53 -4.67
N MET A 188 -1.93 3.81 -4.95
CA MET A 188 -1.98 2.35 -4.98
C MET A 188 -2.34 1.85 -6.38
N VAL A 189 -1.80 0.70 -6.75
CA VAL A 189 -2.09 0.00 -8.00
C VAL A 189 -2.71 -1.37 -7.75
N PRO A 190 -3.36 -1.99 -8.76
CA PRO A 190 -3.70 -3.39 -8.73
C PRO A 190 -2.50 -4.29 -8.37
N MET A 191 -2.57 -4.95 -7.22
CA MET A 191 -1.50 -5.78 -6.68
C MET A 191 -1.62 -7.22 -7.17
N ALA A 192 -0.49 -7.83 -7.54
CA ALA A 192 -0.40 -9.21 -8.01
C ALA A 192 -1.20 -9.52 -9.31
N THR A 193 -1.76 -8.54 -10.00
CA THR A 193 -2.62 -8.76 -11.18
C THR A 193 -1.86 -8.89 -12.51
N GLY A 194 -0.61 -8.41 -12.56
CA GLY A 194 0.29 -8.58 -13.69
C GLY A 194 0.88 -10.00 -13.76
N VAL A 195 2.19 -10.11 -13.55
CA VAL A 195 2.89 -11.42 -13.52
C VAL A 195 2.30 -12.39 -12.49
N GLY A 196 1.72 -11.87 -11.41
CA GLY A 196 1.11 -12.66 -10.34
C GLY A 196 -0.20 -13.36 -10.74
N GLY A 197 -0.88 -12.90 -11.79
CA GLY A 197 -2.09 -13.54 -12.32
C GLY A 197 -3.35 -13.44 -11.45
N VAL A 198 -3.38 -12.60 -10.43
CA VAL A 198 -4.59 -12.36 -9.61
C VAL A 198 -5.66 -11.64 -10.45
N SER A 199 -6.90 -12.13 -10.39
CA SER A 199 -8.01 -11.53 -11.15
C SER A 199 -8.36 -10.13 -10.62
N ALA A 200 -8.90 -9.27 -11.49
CA ALA A 200 -9.41 -7.94 -11.08
C ALA A 200 -10.46 -8.05 -9.96
N LYS A 201 -11.32 -9.07 -10.03
CA LYS A 201 -12.35 -9.34 -9.03
C LYS A 201 -11.74 -9.71 -7.68
N LYS A 202 -10.81 -10.67 -7.63
CA LYS A 202 -10.13 -11.09 -6.40
C LYS A 202 -9.38 -9.92 -5.76
N TRP A 203 -8.58 -9.20 -6.55
CA TRP A 203 -7.83 -8.04 -6.06
C TRP A 203 -8.77 -6.98 -5.44
N ALA A 204 -9.84 -6.62 -6.14
CA ALA A 204 -10.78 -5.61 -5.68
C ALA A 204 -11.49 -5.99 -4.38
N HIS A 205 -12.00 -7.23 -4.29
CA HIS A 205 -12.71 -7.69 -3.10
C HIS A 205 -11.77 -7.83 -1.89
N GLN A 206 -10.56 -8.37 -2.08
CA GLN A 206 -9.59 -8.45 -0.98
C GLN A 206 -9.10 -7.08 -0.53
N THR A 207 -8.95 -6.13 -1.45
CA THR A 207 -8.64 -4.74 -1.10
C THR A 207 -9.76 -4.11 -0.28
N ALA A 208 -11.02 -4.26 -0.71
CA ALA A 208 -12.18 -3.73 0.00
C ALA A 208 -12.33 -4.36 1.40
N LEU A 209 -12.21 -5.69 1.52
CA LEU A 209 -12.26 -6.38 2.81
C LEU A 209 -11.12 -5.95 3.75
N ALA A 210 -9.90 -5.81 3.25
CA ALA A 210 -8.78 -5.34 4.06
C ALA A 210 -9.02 -3.91 4.59
N LEU A 211 -9.53 -3.01 3.76
CA LEU A 211 -9.92 -1.66 4.18
C LEU A 211 -11.04 -1.70 5.23
N GLU A 212 -12.05 -2.54 5.04
CA GLU A 212 -13.20 -2.66 5.94
C GLU A 212 -12.80 -3.22 7.30
N HIS A 213 -12.09 -4.35 7.31
CA HIS A 213 -11.61 -4.99 8.52
C HIS A 213 -10.67 -4.04 9.27
N TYR A 214 -9.82 -3.28 8.55
CA TYR A 214 -8.89 -2.35 9.18
C TYR A 214 -9.62 -1.18 9.83
N LEU A 215 -10.62 -0.64 9.13
CA LEU A 215 -11.49 0.41 9.68
C LEU A 215 -12.24 -0.09 10.92
N ASP A 216 -12.75 -1.33 10.89
CA ASP A 216 -13.38 -1.97 12.05
C ASP A 216 -12.38 -2.13 13.21
N ALA A 217 -11.12 -2.48 12.92
CA ALA A 217 -10.07 -2.65 13.91
C ALA A 217 -9.71 -1.38 14.67
N VAL A 218 -9.54 -0.27 13.95
CA VAL A 218 -9.19 1.02 14.55
C VAL A 218 -10.39 1.69 15.24
N THR A 219 -11.62 1.37 14.84
CA THR A 219 -12.84 1.92 15.47
C THR A 219 -13.32 1.09 16.66
N ASN A 220 -13.01 -0.21 16.70
CA ASN A 220 -13.41 -1.14 17.76
C ASN A 220 -12.21 -1.75 18.48
N GLU A 221 -11.32 -0.90 18.99
CA GLU A 221 -10.05 -1.30 19.64
C GLU A 221 -10.25 -2.36 20.74
N SER A 222 -11.27 -2.20 21.60
CA SER A 222 -11.53 -3.13 22.71
C SER A 222 -11.86 -4.55 22.24
N ARG A 223 -12.47 -4.68 21.06
CA ARG A 223 -12.76 -5.97 20.42
C ARG A 223 -11.49 -6.53 19.77
N TRP A 224 -10.83 -5.75 18.93
CA TRP A 224 -9.70 -6.21 18.13
C TRP A 224 -8.43 -6.48 18.92
N SER A 225 -8.28 -5.86 20.10
CA SER A 225 -7.20 -6.17 21.04
C SER A 225 -7.43 -7.47 21.84
N ALA A 226 -8.61 -8.09 21.73
CA ALA A 226 -9.00 -9.27 22.52
C ALA A 226 -10.00 -10.19 21.79
N LEU A 227 -9.82 -10.42 20.48
CA LEU A 227 -10.72 -11.21 19.65
C LEU A 227 -10.93 -12.63 20.21
N GLN A 228 -12.19 -13.07 20.23
CA GLN A 228 -12.56 -14.43 20.60
C GLN A 228 -12.50 -15.36 19.37
N PRO A 229 -12.44 -16.70 19.56
CA PRO A 229 -12.40 -17.65 18.44
C PRO A 229 -13.53 -17.47 17.41
N ASP A 230 -14.72 -17.10 17.85
CA ASP A 230 -15.87 -16.84 16.97
C ASP A 230 -15.67 -15.58 16.11
N ASP A 231 -15.07 -14.52 16.69
CA ASP A 231 -14.72 -13.31 15.95
C ASP A 231 -13.67 -13.64 14.87
N ILE A 232 -12.61 -14.35 15.25
CA ILE A 232 -11.52 -14.75 14.34
C ILE A 232 -12.09 -15.57 13.18
N SER A 233 -12.94 -16.55 13.50
CA SER A 233 -13.57 -17.41 12.51
C SER A 233 -14.52 -16.64 11.58
N ALA A 234 -15.13 -15.54 12.04
CA ALA A 234 -15.98 -14.71 11.20
C ALA A 234 -15.16 -13.93 10.17
N TYR A 235 -14.13 -13.19 10.60
CA TYR A 235 -13.27 -12.43 9.68
C TYR A 235 -12.52 -13.36 8.71
N ALA A 236 -12.05 -14.52 9.17
CA ALA A 236 -11.40 -15.51 8.30
C ALA A 236 -12.35 -15.99 7.20
N ARG A 237 -13.60 -16.34 7.54
CA ARG A 237 -14.61 -16.78 6.56
C ARG A 237 -14.95 -15.72 5.52
N GLU A 238 -14.89 -14.44 5.88
CA GLU A 238 -15.11 -13.33 4.93
C GLU A 238 -13.99 -13.27 3.88
N VAL A 239 -12.72 -13.44 4.30
CA VAL A 239 -11.58 -13.51 3.38
C VAL A 239 -11.63 -14.78 2.53
N GLU A 240 -11.96 -15.93 3.12
CA GLU A 240 -12.08 -17.23 2.45
C GLU A 240 -13.07 -17.22 1.28
N GLN A 241 -14.14 -16.43 1.37
CA GLN A 241 -15.12 -16.29 0.28
C GLN A 241 -14.50 -15.72 -1.00
N THR A 242 -13.37 -15.03 -0.91
CA THR A 242 -12.66 -14.45 -2.06
C THR A 242 -11.72 -15.42 -2.76
N TRP A 243 -11.45 -16.59 -2.18
CA TRP A 243 -10.45 -17.55 -2.69
C TRP A 243 -10.74 -18.05 -4.10
N GLU A 244 -12.02 -18.16 -4.46
CA GLU A 244 -12.48 -18.67 -5.76
C GLU A 244 -12.72 -17.57 -6.81
N PHE A 245 -12.42 -16.31 -6.49
CA PHE A 245 -12.55 -15.19 -7.43
C PHE A 245 -11.40 -15.12 -8.45
#